data_AF-A0A3N0WKU9-F1
#
_entry.id   AF-A0A3N0WKU9-F1
#
_cell.length_a   1.000
_cell.length_b   1.000
_cell.length_c   1.000
_cell.angle_alpha   90.00
_cell.angle_beta   90.00
_cell.angle_gamma   90.00
#
_symmetry.space_group_name_H-M   'P 1'
#
loop_
_entity.id
_entity.type
_entity.pdbx_description
1 polymer ?
#
loop_
_entity_poly.entity_id
_entity_poly.type
_entity_poly.pdbx_seq_one_letter_code
_entity_poly.pdbx_strand_id
1 'polypeptide(L)'
;MKKHFLFIFLVSAAAMRAQAPGGISNNLQIWVKADAGTGATVDNAQVSIWQNQKPGGVNGIANQGILGNYTDPGAGTRPVYRLASSIPNFNFNPAIQIVSTDGYRSGYKFPSGFPDNSSNALTSYIHLSRTASSVYRTVFVMNGTTRNSNTTSIAGIWQSPFFGTYNNRPEFYNEKESGDVYFGTNTISTVGSNIPSIQSYYNSVSGGNTNYLFANNGFTFGGPSNNVSSTSNYPGMVLLMDNDGGNGSTSLAGDRIGEFILYSGTQTPDERQRVNSYLAIKYGITLQQPQNYISSNQTVTWNASLNTNFNNNIFGIAKDDQTALNQVVSSSINSPNNIMLTLATSNNFVLPNADPGRAAFSQNNTFLVIGDNNNQALTLANYGTTPGKIIQRSWLAQKTNNTGSTWLQADLSGYTSIVATDKVYMVVADDSGFSQNVRVIPATSFTGGKAVFKYVFPANKYFTFGTNLQAYCTKDPVAGTPDAFTRMGISGYTNVQNGWPGNIPNGFIALEAKSKGMVITRTTSASIAVPIEGMFIYDTVDKCFKLYNGTTWDCIIRSCND
;
A
#
# COMPACT_ATOMS: atom_id res chain seq x y z
N MET A 1 42.33 -32.06 31.65
CA MET A 1 41.03 -31.47 32.04
C MET A 1 40.51 -30.58 30.92
N LYS A 2 39.67 -31.11 30.02
CA LYS A 2 39.04 -30.34 28.93
C LYS A 2 37.71 -29.78 29.42
N LYS A 3 37.66 -28.47 29.70
CA LYS A 3 36.43 -27.76 30.06
C LYS A 3 35.49 -27.73 28.85
N HIS A 4 34.35 -28.42 28.96
CA HIS A 4 33.27 -28.32 27.98
C HIS A 4 32.39 -27.13 28.37
N PHE A 5 32.35 -26.11 27.50
CA PHE A 5 31.40 -25.01 27.61
C PHE A 5 30.06 -25.44 27.03
N LEU A 6 29.04 -25.53 27.89
CA LEU A 6 27.65 -25.78 27.51
C LEU A 6 27.04 -24.45 27.04
N PHE A 7 26.84 -24.29 25.73
CA PHE A 7 26.05 -23.19 25.18
C PHE A 7 24.56 -23.53 25.28
N ILE A 8 23.85 -22.85 26.18
CA ILE A 8 22.39 -22.91 26.27
C ILE A 8 21.83 -21.91 25.25
N PHE A 9 21.28 -22.43 24.13
CA PHE A 9 20.45 -21.64 23.23
C PHE A 9 19.08 -21.42 23.88
N LEU A 10 18.85 -20.20 24.38
CA LEU A 10 17.52 -19.70 24.68
C LEU A 10 16.76 -19.48 23.36
N VAL A 11 16.03 -20.50 22.92
CA VAL A 11 15.04 -20.36 21.85
C VAL A 11 13.86 -19.60 22.45
N SER A 12 13.76 -18.30 22.16
CA SER A 12 12.53 -17.55 22.41
C SER A 12 11.44 -18.17 21.52
N ALA A 13 10.52 -18.92 22.12
CA ALA A 13 9.31 -19.37 21.44
C ALA A 13 8.44 -18.15 21.15
N ALA A 14 8.70 -17.47 20.04
CA ALA A 14 7.71 -16.59 19.43
C ALA A 14 6.52 -17.48 19.07
N ALA A 15 5.40 -17.32 19.76
CA ALA A 15 4.16 -18.00 19.43
C ALA A 15 3.79 -17.62 17.99
N MET A 16 4.08 -18.50 17.04
CA MET A 16 3.78 -18.31 15.63
C MET A 16 2.25 -18.43 15.49
N ARG A 17 1.54 -17.32 15.62
CA ARG A 17 0.10 -17.29 15.38
C ARG A 17 -0.15 -17.56 13.90
N ALA A 18 -1.06 -18.49 13.61
CA ALA A 18 -1.49 -18.75 12.24
C ALA A 18 -2.04 -17.46 11.61
N GLN A 19 -1.50 -17.09 10.45
CA GLN A 19 -1.90 -15.91 9.71
C GLN A 19 -3.15 -16.21 8.88
N ALA A 20 -4.02 -15.22 8.69
CA ALA A 20 -5.20 -15.35 7.86
C ALA A 20 -5.62 -14.00 7.23
N PRO A 21 -6.22 -13.99 6.03
CA PRO A 21 -6.61 -12.74 5.36
C PRO A 21 -7.58 -11.93 6.23
N GLY A 22 -7.30 -10.65 6.44
CA GLY A 22 -8.12 -9.79 7.32
C GLY A 22 -8.24 -10.27 8.77
N GLY A 23 -7.42 -11.24 9.19
CA GLY A 23 -7.49 -11.90 10.49
C GLY A 23 -8.57 -12.97 10.60
N ILE A 24 -9.18 -13.40 9.49
CA ILE A 24 -10.30 -14.35 9.45
C ILE A 24 -9.78 -15.75 9.13
N SER A 25 -9.67 -16.62 10.13
CA SER A 25 -9.26 -18.02 9.92
C SER A 25 -10.42 -18.99 9.84
N ASN A 26 -11.60 -18.61 10.36
CA ASN A 26 -12.76 -19.48 10.39
C ASN A 26 -13.23 -19.80 8.97
N ASN A 27 -13.48 -21.08 8.70
CA ASN A 27 -13.89 -21.58 7.37
C ASN A 27 -12.95 -21.26 6.20
N LEU A 28 -11.72 -20.77 6.45
CA LEU A 28 -10.75 -20.54 5.39
C LEU A 28 -10.39 -21.88 4.72
N GLN A 29 -10.39 -21.94 3.40
CA GLN A 29 -10.05 -23.14 2.62
C GLN A 29 -8.82 -22.91 1.75
N ILE A 30 -8.79 -21.78 1.03
CA ILE A 30 -7.68 -21.42 0.14
C ILE A 30 -7.24 -20.01 0.50
N TRP A 31 -5.93 -19.85 0.67
CA TRP A 31 -5.28 -18.55 0.61
C TRP A 31 -3.98 -18.71 -0.14
N VAL A 32 -3.92 -18.22 -1.37
CA VAL A 32 -2.71 -18.25 -2.19
C VAL A 32 -2.31 -16.83 -2.54
N LYS A 33 -1.01 -16.55 -2.50
CA LYS A 33 -0.45 -15.20 -2.71
C LYS A 33 0.77 -15.28 -3.61
N ALA A 34 0.90 -14.35 -4.55
CA ALA A 34 2.03 -14.40 -5.47
C ALA A 34 3.38 -14.13 -4.77
N ASP A 35 3.36 -13.42 -3.63
CA ASP A 35 4.54 -13.10 -2.83
C ASP A 35 4.95 -14.20 -1.83
N ALA A 36 4.23 -15.34 -1.78
CA ALA A 36 4.57 -16.46 -0.91
C ALA A 36 4.18 -17.81 -1.50
N GLY A 37 5.05 -18.82 -1.36
CA GLY A 37 4.70 -20.20 -1.69
C GLY A 37 4.60 -20.52 -3.19
N THR A 38 5.23 -19.71 -4.05
CA THR A 38 5.32 -19.95 -5.50
C THR A 38 6.56 -20.76 -5.89
N GLY A 39 7.59 -20.77 -5.04
CA GLY A 39 8.90 -21.34 -5.36
C GLY A 39 9.69 -20.56 -6.43
N ALA A 40 9.15 -19.43 -6.92
CA ALA A 40 9.72 -18.63 -7.99
C ALA A 40 10.13 -17.24 -7.49
N THR A 41 11.32 -16.79 -7.89
CA THR A 41 11.87 -15.47 -7.54
C THR A 41 12.30 -14.66 -8.76
N VAL A 42 12.20 -15.22 -9.98
CA VAL A 42 12.65 -14.62 -11.24
C VAL A 42 11.44 -14.41 -12.17
N ASP A 43 11.40 -13.27 -12.87
CA ASP A 43 10.30 -12.94 -13.80
C ASP A 43 10.16 -14.03 -14.88
N ASN A 44 8.91 -14.35 -15.22
CA ASN A 44 8.50 -15.38 -16.18
C ASN A 44 8.86 -16.84 -15.81
N ALA A 45 9.34 -17.11 -14.59
CA ALA A 45 9.52 -18.48 -14.14
C ALA A 45 8.15 -19.20 -14.01
N GLN A 46 8.07 -20.45 -14.48
CA GLN A 46 6.86 -21.25 -14.37
C GLN A 46 6.58 -21.65 -12.91
N VAL A 47 5.32 -21.57 -12.50
CA VAL A 47 4.88 -21.90 -11.14
C VAL A 47 3.99 -23.14 -11.20
N SER A 48 4.58 -24.32 -10.99
CA SER A 48 3.87 -25.60 -11.03
C SER A 48 2.97 -25.84 -9.83
N ILE A 49 3.33 -25.27 -8.67
CA ILE A 49 2.60 -25.39 -7.41
C ILE A 49 2.44 -23.99 -6.84
N TRP A 50 1.21 -23.62 -6.52
CA TRP A 50 0.93 -22.43 -5.72
C TRP A 50 0.51 -22.87 -4.31
N GLN A 51 1.43 -22.77 -3.37
CA GLN A 51 1.26 -23.27 -2.03
C GLN A 51 0.18 -22.49 -1.28
N ASN A 52 -0.74 -23.23 -0.67
CA ASN A 52 -1.80 -22.68 0.16
C ASN A 52 -1.23 -22.25 1.52
N GLN A 53 -1.46 -21.00 1.88
CA GLN A 53 -0.97 -20.36 3.10
C GLN A 53 -1.82 -20.72 4.32
N LYS A 54 -2.99 -21.33 4.13
CA LYS A 54 -3.75 -21.94 5.21
C LYS A 54 -2.99 -23.16 5.76
N PRO A 55 -2.74 -23.26 7.07
CA PRO A 55 -2.20 -24.48 7.67
C PRO A 55 -3.06 -25.72 7.32
N GLY A 56 -2.40 -26.76 6.80
CA GLY A 56 -3.06 -27.99 6.34
C GLY A 56 -3.95 -27.79 5.11
N GLY A 57 -3.85 -26.66 4.39
CA GLY A 57 -4.56 -26.42 3.15
C GLY A 57 -3.97 -27.20 1.97
N VAL A 58 -4.81 -27.53 0.99
CA VAL A 58 -4.36 -28.19 -0.24
C VAL A 58 -3.82 -27.15 -1.22
N ASN A 59 -2.66 -27.44 -1.79
CA ASN A 59 -1.97 -26.55 -2.75
C ASN A 59 -2.68 -26.52 -4.10
N GLY A 60 -2.52 -25.41 -4.82
CA GLY A 60 -2.91 -25.31 -6.21
C GLY A 60 -1.90 -26.02 -7.09
N ILE A 61 -2.36 -26.92 -7.95
CA ILE A 61 -1.50 -27.66 -8.89
C ILE A 61 -1.79 -27.13 -10.29
N ALA A 62 -0.76 -26.63 -10.97
CA ALA A 62 -0.90 -26.09 -12.32
C ALA A 62 -1.23 -27.19 -13.34
N ASN A 63 -2.04 -26.87 -14.34
CA ASN A 63 -2.23 -27.64 -15.58
C ASN A 63 -2.63 -29.11 -15.41
N GLN A 64 -3.29 -29.46 -14.31
CA GLN A 64 -3.98 -30.74 -14.22
C GLN A 64 -5.20 -30.68 -15.15
N GLY A 65 -5.13 -31.36 -16.30
CA GLY A 65 -6.27 -31.50 -17.22
C GLY A 65 -7.58 -31.78 -16.47
N ILE A 66 -8.67 -31.20 -16.96
CA ILE A 66 -9.98 -31.42 -16.35
C ILE A 66 -10.53 -32.73 -16.92
N LEU A 67 -10.87 -33.66 -16.03
CA LEU A 67 -11.27 -35.02 -16.38
C LEU A 67 -12.43 -34.95 -17.39
N GLY A 68 -12.25 -35.57 -18.56
CA GLY A 68 -13.31 -35.77 -19.53
C GLY A 68 -13.42 -34.76 -20.67
N ASN A 69 -12.47 -33.85 -20.91
CA ASN A 69 -12.29 -33.20 -22.24
C ASN A 69 -11.04 -32.30 -22.41
N TYR A 70 -10.31 -31.92 -21.36
CA TYR A 70 -9.07 -31.15 -21.52
C TYR A 70 -7.88 -31.98 -21.05
N THR A 71 -7.06 -32.45 -21.99
CA THR A 71 -5.75 -33.04 -21.68
C THR A 71 -4.89 -32.01 -20.95
N ASP A 72 -3.95 -32.46 -20.11
CA ASP A 72 -2.91 -31.59 -19.54
C ASP A 72 -2.30 -30.76 -20.68
N PRO A 73 -2.41 -29.42 -20.65
CA PRO A 73 -1.90 -28.56 -21.73
C PRO A 73 -0.35 -28.51 -21.74
N GLY A 74 0.31 -29.33 -20.92
CA GLY A 74 1.75 -29.52 -20.88
C GLY A 74 2.45 -28.49 -20.01
N ALA A 75 3.77 -28.69 -19.84
CA ALA A 75 4.59 -27.77 -19.05
C ALA A 75 4.67 -26.37 -19.67
N GLY A 76 4.56 -26.23 -21.00
CA GLY A 76 4.70 -24.95 -21.72
C GLY A 76 3.59 -23.93 -21.46
N THR A 77 2.46 -24.35 -20.90
CA THR A 77 1.27 -23.51 -20.68
C THR A 77 1.03 -23.22 -19.20
N ARG A 78 2.03 -23.45 -18.34
CA ARG A 78 1.90 -23.23 -16.89
C ARG A 78 1.83 -21.73 -16.59
N PRO A 79 1.05 -21.31 -15.57
CA PRO A 79 1.11 -19.95 -15.09
C PRO A 79 2.54 -19.55 -14.70
N VAL A 80 2.88 -18.28 -14.92
CA VAL A 80 4.22 -17.75 -14.70
C VAL A 80 4.23 -16.67 -13.62
N TYR A 81 5.31 -16.64 -12.84
CA TYR A 81 5.56 -15.62 -11.86
C TYR A 81 5.94 -14.30 -12.53
N ARG A 82 5.33 -13.19 -12.08
CA ARG A 82 5.65 -11.84 -12.55
C ARG A 82 6.26 -11.02 -11.43
N LEU A 83 7.46 -10.50 -11.67
CA LEU A 83 8.13 -9.59 -10.73
C LEU A 83 7.40 -8.24 -10.66
N ALA A 84 7.31 -7.68 -9.46
CA ALA A 84 6.65 -6.38 -9.23
C ALA A 84 7.17 -5.26 -10.15
N SER A 85 8.47 -5.24 -10.44
CA SER A 85 9.11 -4.28 -11.35
C SER A 85 8.61 -4.36 -12.79
N SER A 86 8.10 -5.53 -13.22
CA SER A 86 7.56 -5.76 -14.56
C SER A 86 6.05 -5.47 -14.64
N ILE A 87 5.38 -5.24 -13.50
CA ILE A 87 3.93 -5.06 -13.37
C ILE A 87 3.60 -3.97 -12.33
N PRO A 88 3.94 -2.70 -12.61
CA PRO A 88 3.86 -1.62 -11.62
C PRO A 88 2.46 -1.41 -11.02
N ASN A 89 1.41 -1.82 -11.74
CA ASN A 89 0.02 -1.72 -11.27
C ASN A 89 -0.32 -2.66 -10.10
N PHE A 90 0.59 -3.54 -9.67
CA PHE A 90 0.42 -4.42 -8.49
C PHE A 90 1.08 -3.85 -7.22
N ASN A 91 1.38 -2.54 -7.21
CA ASN A 91 1.80 -1.78 -6.03
C ASN A 91 2.96 -2.44 -5.28
N PHE A 92 4.08 -2.65 -5.99
CA PHE A 92 5.31 -3.24 -5.45
C PHE A 92 5.18 -4.70 -4.96
N ASN A 93 4.13 -5.40 -5.37
CA ASN A 93 3.92 -6.82 -5.13
C ASN A 93 3.96 -7.63 -6.45
N PRO A 94 4.44 -8.89 -6.42
CA PRO A 94 4.40 -9.77 -7.58
C PRO A 94 2.98 -10.26 -7.89
N ALA A 95 2.83 -10.94 -9.02
CA ALA A 95 1.60 -11.59 -9.43
C ALA A 95 1.88 -12.93 -10.12
N ILE A 96 0.86 -13.78 -10.20
CA ILE A 96 0.85 -14.93 -11.11
C ILE A 96 0.11 -14.54 -12.38
N GLN A 97 0.76 -14.65 -13.53
CA GLN A 97 0.13 -14.49 -14.83
C GLN A 97 -0.37 -15.85 -15.32
N ILE A 98 -1.67 -15.95 -15.54
CA ILE A 98 -2.26 -17.14 -16.15
C ILE A 98 -1.93 -17.13 -17.65
N VAL A 99 -1.51 -18.27 -18.17
CA VAL A 99 -1.15 -18.45 -19.58
C VAL A 99 -2.23 -19.30 -20.23
N SER A 100 -3.33 -18.67 -20.67
CA SER A 100 -4.32 -19.37 -21.48
C SER A 100 -3.76 -19.61 -22.89
N THR A 101 -4.14 -20.71 -23.55
CA THR A 101 -3.80 -21.00 -24.95
C THR A 101 -5.06 -21.40 -25.68
N ASP A 102 -5.12 -21.12 -26.98
CA ASP A 102 -6.27 -21.50 -27.79
C ASP A 102 -6.55 -23.00 -27.67
N GLY A 103 -7.77 -23.34 -27.25
CA GLY A 103 -8.22 -24.73 -27.06
C GLY A 103 -7.93 -25.36 -25.69
N TYR A 104 -7.20 -24.71 -24.77
CA TYR A 104 -6.95 -25.26 -23.42
C TYR A 104 -7.09 -24.24 -22.29
N ARG A 105 -7.74 -24.67 -21.20
CA ARG A 105 -7.80 -23.90 -19.95
C ARG A 105 -6.55 -24.15 -19.12
N SER A 106 -5.78 -23.10 -18.86
CA SER A 106 -4.65 -23.12 -17.92
C SER A 106 -5.03 -22.45 -16.61
N GLY A 107 -4.48 -22.96 -15.50
CA GLY A 107 -4.81 -22.47 -14.17
C GLY A 107 -4.32 -23.39 -13.06
N TYR A 108 -4.86 -23.21 -11.87
CA TYR A 108 -4.56 -24.03 -10.70
C TYR A 108 -5.76 -24.83 -10.25
N LYS A 109 -5.60 -26.15 -10.22
CA LYS A 109 -6.57 -27.06 -9.61
C LYS A 109 -6.30 -27.16 -8.11
N PHE A 110 -7.36 -27.00 -7.32
CA PHE A 110 -7.40 -27.25 -5.89
C PHE A 110 -8.34 -28.42 -5.61
N PRO A 111 -7.82 -29.67 -5.55
CA PRO A 111 -8.65 -30.89 -5.46
C PRO A 111 -9.64 -30.91 -4.28
N SER A 112 -9.24 -30.35 -3.14
CA SER A 112 -10.07 -30.23 -1.93
C SER A 112 -10.48 -28.79 -1.64
N GLY A 113 -10.46 -27.91 -2.66
CA GLY A 113 -10.65 -26.47 -2.50
C GLY A 113 -12.01 -26.08 -1.88
N PHE A 114 -13.08 -26.74 -2.32
CA PHE A 114 -14.39 -26.68 -1.65
C PHE A 114 -14.59 -27.95 -0.80
N PRO A 115 -15.01 -27.83 0.47
CA PRO A 115 -15.45 -28.98 1.26
C PRO A 115 -16.75 -29.56 0.69
N ASP A 116 -17.14 -30.72 1.24
CA ASP A 116 -18.31 -31.50 0.82
C ASP A 116 -19.66 -30.76 0.96
N ASN A 117 -20.76 -31.49 0.70
CA ASN A 117 -22.14 -30.99 0.70
C ASN A 117 -22.68 -30.56 2.08
N SER A 118 -21.83 -30.42 3.11
CA SER A 118 -22.24 -30.00 4.45
C SER A 118 -22.58 -28.51 4.56
N SER A 119 -22.14 -27.68 3.60
CA SER A 119 -22.36 -26.22 3.55
C SER A 119 -22.53 -25.77 2.10
N ASN A 120 -23.63 -25.06 1.80
CA ASN A 120 -23.83 -24.36 0.51
C ASN A 120 -23.25 -22.93 0.53
N ALA A 121 -22.46 -22.57 1.55
CA ALA A 121 -21.95 -21.22 1.74
C ALA A 121 -20.52 -21.05 1.20
N LEU A 122 -20.29 -19.86 0.64
CA LEU A 122 -19.08 -19.46 -0.06
C LEU A 122 -18.79 -17.98 0.25
N THR A 123 -17.53 -17.65 0.45
CA THR A 123 -17.07 -16.28 0.21
C THR A 123 -15.69 -16.33 -0.43
N SER A 124 -15.53 -15.74 -1.61
CA SER A 124 -14.25 -15.64 -2.30
C SER A 124 -13.81 -14.20 -2.48
N TYR A 125 -12.50 -14.01 -2.53
CA TYR A 125 -11.85 -12.77 -2.92
C TYR A 125 -10.77 -13.07 -3.93
N ILE A 126 -10.69 -12.24 -4.95
CA ILE A 126 -9.61 -12.30 -5.91
C ILE A 126 -9.11 -10.90 -6.22
N HIS A 127 -7.81 -10.72 -6.08
CA HIS A 127 -7.12 -9.55 -6.58
C HIS A 127 -6.59 -9.86 -7.98
N LEU A 128 -7.16 -9.25 -9.02
CA LEU A 128 -6.78 -9.53 -10.41
C LEU A 128 -6.75 -8.29 -11.29
N SER A 129 -5.96 -8.34 -12.37
CA SER A 129 -6.04 -7.44 -13.52
C SER A 129 -6.44 -8.20 -14.78
N ARG A 130 -7.28 -7.59 -15.61
CA ARG A 130 -7.67 -8.12 -16.92
C ARG A 130 -7.20 -7.20 -18.05
N THR A 131 -6.47 -7.75 -19.01
CA THR A 131 -5.89 -6.98 -20.14
C THR A 131 -6.87 -6.73 -21.27
N ALA A 132 -7.90 -7.58 -21.40
CA ALA A 132 -8.92 -7.44 -22.44
C ALA A 132 -10.34 -7.68 -21.89
N SER A 133 -11.30 -7.01 -22.55
CA SER A 133 -12.73 -7.29 -22.49
C SER A 133 -13.08 -8.41 -23.47
N SER A 134 -14.07 -9.23 -23.12
CA SER A 134 -14.66 -10.23 -24.02
C SER A 134 -16.12 -10.47 -23.63
N VAL A 135 -16.85 -11.22 -24.47
CA VAL A 135 -18.22 -11.64 -24.21
C VAL A 135 -18.28 -12.44 -22.92
N TYR A 136 -17.45 -13.47 -22.76
CA TYR A 136 -17.38 -14.26 -21.54
C TYR A 136 -15.97 -14.23 -20.95
N ARG A 137 -15.85 -14.03 -19.65
CA ARG A 137 -14.54 -14.07 -18.98
C ARG A 137 -14.63 -14.82 -17.66
N THR A 138 -14.06 -16.00 -17.59
CA THR A 138 -14.07 -16.85 -16.39
C THR A 138 -12.92 -16.50 -15.46
N VAL A 139 -13.13 -16.64 -14.15
CA VAL A 139 -12.14 -16.41 -13.08
C VAL A 139 -11.88 -17.67 -12.25
N PHE A 140 -12.91 -18.45 -11.98
CA PHE A 140 -12.75 -19.77 -11.40
C PHE A 140 -13.99 -20.61 -11.68
N VAL A 141 -13.80 -21.92 -11.65
CA VAL A 141 -14.86 -22.91 -11.82
C VAL A 141 -14.88 -23.85 -10.62
N MET A 142 -16.07 -24.29 -10.25
CA MET A 142 -16.23 -25.35 -9.26
C MET A 142 -16.06 -26.71 -9.94
N ASN A 143 -15.34 -27.65 -9.30
CA ASN A 143 -14.93 -28.91 -9.91
C ASN A 143 -15.84 -30.09 -9.49
N GLY A 144 -17.14 -30.02 -9.81
CA GLY A 144 -18.11 -31.06 -9.45
C GLY A 144 -17.90 -32.41 -10.14
N THR A 145 -16.94 -33.23 -9.67
CA THR A 145 -16.63 -34.54 -10.28
C THR A 145 -17.44 -35.70 -9.71
N THR A 146 -18.10 -35.56 -8.55
CA THR A 146 -18.81 -36.66 -7.86
C THR A 146 -20.34 -36.52 -7.82
N ARG A 147 -20.91 -35.39 -8.26
CA ARG A 147 -22.37 -35.16 -8.27
C ARG A 147 -22.85 -34.99 -9.71
N ASN A 148 -23.37 -36.09 -10.27
CA ASN A 148 -24.02 -36.14 -11.57
C ASN A 148 -25.54 -35.98 -11.39
N SER A 149 -26.20 -35.17 -12.23
CA SER A 149 -27.65 -35.20 -12.41
C SER A 149 -28.09 -36.08 -13.58
N ASN A 150 -27.13 -36.63 -14.35
CA ASN A 150 -27.37 -37.64 -15.38
C ASN A 150 -26.78 -38.98 -14.91
N THR A 151 -27.64 -39.99 -14.73
CA THR A 151 -27.25 -41.35 -14.34
C THR A 151 -26.47 -42.11 -15.42
N THR A 152 -26.23 -41.51 -16.60
CA THR A 152 -25.71 -42.24 -17.78
C THR A 152 -24.42 -41.70 -18.41
N SER A 153 -23.80 -40.63 -17.92
CA SER A 153 -22.46 -40.23 -18.41
C SER A 153 -21.67 -39.36 -17.44
N ILE A 154 -20.33 -39.49 -17.50
CA ILE A 154 -19.34 -38.66 -16.77
C ILE A 154 -19.68 -37.19 -17.03
N ALA A 155 -19.87 -36.39 -15.97
CA ALA A 155 -20.17 -34.97 -16.09
C ALA A 155 -19.08 -34.26 -16.89
N GLY A 156 -19.41 -33.79 -18.09
CA GLY A 156 -18.53 -32.94 -18.88
C GLY A 156 -18.40 -31.54 -18.27
N ILE A 157 -17.27 -30.89 -18.51
CA ILE A 157 -16.92 -29.54 -18.04
C ILE A 157 -17.89 -28.42 -18.44
N TRP A 158 -18.67 -28.61 -19.51
CA TRP A 158 -19.71 -27.66 -19.95
C TRP A 158 -20.77 -27.38 -18.88
N GLN A 159 -20.86 -28.28 -17.90
CA GLN A 159 -21.87 -28.29 -16.87
C GLN A 159 -21.31 -27.98 -15.47
N SER A 160 -20.09 -27.45 -15.37
CA SER A 160 -19.46 -27.05 -14.11
C SER A 160 -19.76 -25.58 -13.85
N PRO A 161 -20.25 -25.21 -12.66
CA PRO A 161 -20.54 -23.82 -12.36
C PRO A 161 -19.29 -22.94 -12.45
N PHE A 162 -19.40 -21.80 -13.12
CA PHE A 162 -18.29 -20.86 -13.26
C PHE A 162 -18.65 -19.45 -12.82
N PHE A 163 -17.61 -18.74 -12.37
CA PHE A 163 -17.68 -17.37 -11.88
C PHE A 163 -16.89 -16.49 -12.84
N GLY A 164 -17.48 -15.37 -13.26
CA GLY A 164 -16.90 -14.59 -14.33
C GLY A 164 -17.66 -13.33 -14.68
N THR A 165 -17.58 -12.95 -15.94
CA THR A 165 -18.34 -11.81 -16.47
C THR A 165 -18.89 -12.10 -17.85
N TYR A 166 -20.09 -11.60 -18.11
CA TYR A 166 -20.69 -11.45 -19.43
C TYR A 166 -20.63 -9.99 -19.88
N ASN A 167 -19.92 -9.66 -20.97
CA ASN A 167 -19.73 -8.27 -21.43
C ASN A 167 -19.31 -7.32 -20.29
N ASN A 168 -18.35 -7.77 -19.46
CA ASN A 168 -17.84 -7.09 -18.26
C ASN A 168 -18.84 -6.94 -17.11
N ARG A 169 -20.07 -7.42 -17.22
CA ARG A 169 -21.03 -7.55 -16.12
C ARG A 169 -20.70 -8.80 -15.31
N PRO A 170 -20.57 -8.75 -13.98
CA PRO A 170 -20.36 -9.94 -13.17
C PRO A 170 -21.48 -10.96 -13.40
N GLU A 171 -21.08 -12.23 -13.49
CA GLU A 171 -21.94 -13.34 -13.84
C GLU A 171 -21.54 -14.59 -13.05
N PHE A 172 -22.54 -15.38 -12.74
CA PHE A 172 -22.37 -16.77 -12.36
C PHE A 172 -23.16 -17.62 -13.35
N TYR A 173 -22.54 -18.65 -13.91
CA TYR A 173 -23.20 -19.56 -14.82
C TYR A 173 -23.29 -20.95 -14.21
N ASN A 174 -24.49 -21.51 -14.21
CA ASN A 174 -24.73 -22.90 -13.85
C ASN A 174 -25.82 -23.51 -14.75
N GLU A 175 -25.39 -24.05 -15.90
CA GLU A 175 -26.25 -24.73 -16.88
C GLU A 175 -27.20 -25.77 -16.24
N LYS A 176 -26.77 -26.43 -15.15
CA LYS A 176 -27.52 -27.52 -14.52
C LYS A 176 -28.68 -27.08 -13.63
N GLU A 177 -28.67 -25.84 -13.15
CA GLU A 177 -29.65 -25.37 -12.17
C GLU A 177 -30.45 -24.17 -12.66
N SER A 178 -29.79 -23.17 -13.24
CA SER A 178 -30.45 -21.89 -13.53
C SER A 178 -29.89 -21.13 -14.74
N GLY A 179 -28.88 -21.67 -15.44
CA GLY A 179 -28.21 -21.01 -16.55
C GLY A 179 -27.40 -19.79 -16.09
N ASP A 180 -27.40 -18.73 -16.90
CA ASP A 180 -26.74 -17.47 -16.55
C ASP A 180 -27.54 -16.72 -15.46
N VAL A 181 -26.86 -16.35 -14.38
CA VAL A 181 -27.38 -15.45 -13.35
C VAL A 181 -26.46 -14.25 -13.17
N TYR A 182 -27.06 -13.10 -12.89
CA TYR A 182 -26.40 -11.81 -12.96
C TYR A 182 -26.59 -10.99 -11.69
N PHE A 183 -25.57 -10.19 -11.37
CA PHE A 183 -25.55 -9.31 -10.20
C PHE A 183 -25.86 -7.87 -10.61
N GLY A 184 -27.13 -7.61 -10.92
CA GLY A 184 -27.61 -6.31 -11.40
C GLY A 184 -27.24 -6.03 -12.86
N THR A 185 -27.04 -4.74 -13.20
CA THR A 185 -26.75 -4.26 -14.57
C THR A 185 -25.38 -3.58 -14.71
N ASN A 186 -24.67 -3.38 -13.61
CA ASN A 186 -23.39 -2.65 -13.60
C ASN A 186 -22.27 -3.47 -14.24
N THR A 187 -21.37 -2.80 -14.98
CA THR A 187 -20.17 -3.39 -15.55
C THR A 187 -18.93 -3.04 -14.73
N ILE A 188 -17.95 -3.93 -14.74
CA ILE A 188 -16.68 -3.75 -14.04
C ILE A 188 -15.75 -2.95 -14.95
N SER A 189 -15.53 -1.68 -14.62
CA SER A 189 -14.72 -0.76 -15.42
C SER A 189 -13.23 -1.14 -15.53
N THR A 190 -12.72 -1.98 -14.62
CA THR A 190 -11.33 -2.44 -14.65
C THR A 190 -11.08 -3.56 -15.66
N VAL A 191 -12.11 -4.20 -16.21
CA VAL A 191 -11.94 -5.25 -17.22
C VAL A 191 -11.46 -4.63 -18.54
N GLY A 192 -10.33 -5.11 -19.06
CA GLY A 192 -9.71 -4.56 -20.26
C GLY A 192 -8.82 -3.33 -20.03
N SER A 193 -8.72 -2.85 -18.78
CA SER A 193 -7.89 -1.69 -18.44
C SER A 193 -6.48 -2.05 -17.97
N ASN A 194 -6.23 -3.33 -17.65
CA ASN A 194 -5.03 -3.79 -16.95
C ASN A 194 -4.79 -3.14 -15.56
N ILE A 195 -5.80 -2.47 -15.00
CA ILE A 195 -5.82 -1.97 -13.63
C ILE A 195 -6.38 -3.07 -12.73
N PRO A 196 -5.69 -3.48 -11.66
CA PRO A 196 -6.23 -4.47 -10.75
C PRO A 196 -7.47 -4.01 -9.97
N SER A 197 -8.27 -4.98 -9.55
CA SER A 197 -9.42 -4.78 -8.66
C SER A 197 -9.59 -5.99 -7.75
N ILE A 198 -10.33 -5.80 -6.66
CA ILE A 198 -10.72 -6.86 -5.72
C ILE A 198 -12.15 -7.28 -6.07
N GLN A 199 -12.30 -8.45 -6.68
CA GLN A 199 -13.61 -9.03 -6.96
C GLN A 199 -13.96 -10.08 -5.91
N SER A 200 -15.21 -10.09 -5.47
CA SER A 200 -15.68 -11.02 -4.44
C SER A 200 -17.06 -11.56 -4.78
N TYR A 201 -17.21 -12.87 -4.57
CA TYR A 201 -18.49 -13.57 -4.67
C TYR A 201 -18.82 -14.14 -3.29
N TYR A 202 -20.03 -13.88 -2.80
CA TYR A 202 -20.41 -14.29 -1.45
C TYR A 202 -21.91 -14.51 -1.33
N ASN A 203 -22.36 -15.28 -0.35
CA ASN A 203 -23.78 -15.37 0.03
C ASN A 203 -24.00 -14.82 1.44
N SER A 204 -25.20 -14.31 1.70
CA SER A 204 -25.62 -13.79 3.02
C SER A 204 -26.34 -14.82 3.90
N VAL A 205 -26.76 -15.96 3.35
CA VAL A 205 -27.50 -17.03 4.05
C VAL A 205 -26.92 -18.39 3.72
N SER A 206 -26.93 -19.32 4.68
CA SER A 206 -26.48 -20.70 4.49
C SER A 206 -27.64 -21.69 4.66
N GLY A 207 -27.67 -22.75 3.85
CA GLY A 207 -28.71 -23.78 3.83
C GLY A 207 -29.82 -23.50 2.81
N GLY A 208 -30.03 -24.43 1.86
CA GLY A 208 -31.03 -24.32 0.80
C GLY A 208 -30.54 -23.67 -0.51
N ASN A 209 -31.50 -23.20 -1.32
CA ASN A 209 -31.25 -22.48 -2.57
C ASN A 209 -30.69 -21.09 -2.27
N THR A 210 -29.47 -20.81 -2.74
CA THR A 210 -28.73 -19.61 -2.36
C THR A 210 -28.49 -18.70 -3.56
N ASN A 211 -28.79 -17.41 -3.39
CA ASN A 211 -28.36 -16.37 -4.31
C ASN A 211 -26.99 -15.84 -3.86
N TYR A 212 -26.07 -15.72 -4.79
CA TYR A 212 -24.81 -15.02 -4.54
C TYR A 212 -25.00 -13.51 -4.67
N LEU A 213 -24.06 -12.78 -4.07
CA LEU A 213 -23.82 -11.37 -4.28
C LEU A 213 -22.42 -11.23 -4.87
N PHE A 214 -22.24 -10.17 -5.65
CA PHE A 214 -20.95 -9.77 -6.16
C PHE A 214 -20.56 -8.41 -5.61
N ALA A 215 -19.31 -8.26 -5.21
CA ALA A 215 -18.75 -6.95 -4.91
C ALA A 215 -17.40 -6.73 -5.59
N ASN A 216 -17.17 -5.50 -6.07
CA ASN A 216 -15.89 -5.04 -6.61
C ASN A 216 -15.37 -3.89 -5.77
N ASN A 217 -14.12 -4.00 -5.29
CA ASN A 217 -13.49 -3.03 -4.39
C ASN A 217 -14.39 -2.69 -3.17
N GLY A 218 -15.07 -3.70 -2.62
CA GLY A 218 -16.01 -3.55 -1.49
C GLY A 218 -17.42 -3.06 -1.85
N PHE A 219 -17.67 -2.60 -3.08
CA PHE A 219 -19.01 -2.18 -3.52
C PHE A 219 -19.83 -3.35 -4.01
N THR A 220 -21.03 -3.53 -3.48
CA THR A 220 -21.97 -4.56 -3.96
C THR A 220 -22.64 -4.10 -5.25
N PHE A 221 -22.55 -4.90 -6.32
CA PHE A 221 -23.12 -4.58 -7.62
C PHE A 221 -24.63 -4.85 -7.58
N GLY A 222 -25.39 -3.86 -7.12
CA GLY A 222 -26.84 -3.94 -7.00
C GLY A 222 -27.28 -4.78 -5.80
N GLY A 223 -27.53 -6.07 -6.03
CA GLY A 223 -28.15 -6.97 -5.06
C GLY A 223 -27.81 -8.45 -5.30
N PRO A 224 -28.54 -9.38 -4.67
CA PRO A 224 -28.37 -10.80 -4.94
C PRO A 224 -28.62 -11.11 -6.42
N SER A 225 -28.06 -12.22 -6.89
CA SER A 225 -28.29 -12.74 -8.24
C SER A 225 -29.79 -12.82 -8.55
N ASN A 226 -30.14 -12.58 -9.81
CA ASN A 226 -31.53 -12.61 -10.30
C ASN A 226 -32.19 -14.00 -10.25
N ASN A 227 -31.43 -15.06 -10.01
CA ASN A 227 -31.94 -16.42 -9.81
C ASN A 227 -31.01 -17.18 -8.84
N VAL A 228 -31.44 -18.38 -8.44
CA VAL A 228 -30.67 -19.29 -7.58
C VAL A 228 -29.32 -19.56 -8.22
N SER A 229 -28.24 -19.21 -7.53
CA SER A 229 -26.89 -19.50 -8.01
C SER A 229 -26.49 -20.94 -7.68
N SER A 230 -26.89 -21.42 -6.50
CA SER A 230 -26.51 -22.77 -6.09
C SER A 230 -27.58 -23.39 -5.21
N THR A 231 -28.00 -24.60 -5.55
CA THR A 231 -28.77 -25.48 -4.66
C THR A 231 -27.86 -26.40 -3.84
N SER A 232 -26.57 -26.42 -4.17
CA SER A 232 -25.66 -27.53 -3.89
C SER A 232 -24.18 -27.12 -3.99
N ASN A 233 -23.34 -27.58 -3.07
CA ASN A 233 -21.88 -27.39 -3.19
C ASN A 233 -21.23 -28.41 -4.13
N TYR A 234 -20.13 -27.99 -4.79
CA TYR A 234 -19.40 -28.75 -5.79
C TYR A 234 -17.93 -28.88 -5.35
N PRO A 235 -17.50 -30.02 -4.79
CA PRO A 235 -16.18 -30.18 -4.20
C PRO A 235 -15.04 -29.87 -5.18
N GLY A 236 -13.98 -29.24 -4.69
CA GLY A 236 -12.84 -28.84 -5.50
C GLY A 236 -13.09 -27.65 -6.43
N MET A 237 -12.00 -27.06 -6.93
CA MET A 237 -12.05 -25.81 -7.71
C MET A 237 -10.91 -25.76 -8.72
N VAL A 238 -11.09 -25.06 -9.83
CA VAL A 238 -10.00 -24.62 -10.70
C VAL A 238 -10.02 -23.10 -10.79
N LEU A 239 -8.94 -22.46 -10.34
CA LEU A 239 -8.68 -21.03 -10.51
C LEU A 239 -8.06 -20.80 -11.90
N LEU A 240 -8.71 -20.04 -12.76
CA LEU A 240 -8.29 -19.85 -14.15
C LEU A 240 -8.75 -18.49 -14.68
N MET A 241 -8.01 -17.88 -15.60
CA MET A 241 -8.45 -16.65 -16.27
C MET A 241 -8.56 -16.93 -17.75
N ASP A 242 -9.78 -16.92 -18.26
CA ASP A 242 -10.05 -17.42 -19.60
C ASP A 242 -11.17 -16.66 -20.30
N ASN A 243 -11.24 -16.79 -21.63
CA ASN A 243 -12.33 -16.34 -22.48
C ASN A 243 -13.06 -17.58 -23.01
N ASP A 244 -14.22 -17.91 -22.42
CA ASP A 244 -14.93 -19.15 -22.73
C ASP A 244 -16.31 -18.86 -23.34
N GLY A 245 -16.41 -18.97 -24.66
CA GLY A 245 -17.66 -18.77 -25.43
C GLY A 245 -18.36 -20.06 -25.84
N GLY A 246 -18.18 -21.17 -25.10
CA GLY A 246 -18.90 -22.43 -25.38
C GLY A 246 -18.28 -23.34 -26.45
N ASN A 247 -17.37 -22.83 -27.31
CA ASN A 247 -16.73 -23.61 -28.37
C ASN A 247 -15.19 -23.54 -28.39
N GLY A 248 -14.57 -22.92 -27.38
CA GLY A 248 -13.12 -22.80 -27.30
C GLY A 248 -12.70 -21.72 -26.31
N SER A 249 -11.56 -21.97 -25.67
CA SER A 249 -10.80 -20.94 -24.96
C SER A 249 -9.96 -20.17 -25.99
N THR A 250 -9.98 -18.84 -25.96
CA THR A 250 -8.95 -18.05 -26.65
C THR A 250 -8.02 -17.39 -25.64
N SER A 251 -6.73 -17.42 -25.94
CA SER A 251 -5.72 -16.82 -25.07
C SER A 251 -5.95 -15.32 -24.90
N LEU A 252 -6.11 -14.87 -23.67
CA LEU A 252 -5.99 -13.45 -23.30
C LEU A 252 -4.72 -13.26 -22.50
N ALA A 253 -3.62 -13.02 -23.23
CA ALA A 253 -2.30 -12.85 -22.65
C ALA A 253 -2.27 -11.67 -21.65
N GLY A 254 -1.58 -11.88 -20.53
CA GLY A 254 -1.27 -10.82 -19.56
C GLY A 254 -2.27 -10.67 -18.41
N ASP A 255 -3.29 -11.51 -18.32
CA ASP A 255 -4.15 -11.61 -17.15
C ASP A 255 -3.37 -12.09 -15.91
N ARG A 256 -3.57 -11.41 -14.77
CA ARG A 256 -2.75 -11.61 -13.57
C ARG A 256 -3.58 -11.66 -12.30
N ILE A 257 -3.14 -12.49 -11.36
CA ILE A 257 -3.71 -12.68 -10.03
C ILE A 257 -2.65 -12.38 -8.98
N GLY A 258 -2.94 -11.47 -8.05
CA GLY A 258 -2.06 -11.20 -6.90
C GLY A 258 -2.33 -12.17 -5.76
N GLU A 259 -3.60 -12.31 -5.38
CA GLU A 259 -4.07 -13.27 -4.37
C GLU A 259 -5.43 -13.85 -4.75
N PHE A 260 -5.66 -15.08 -4.28
CA PHE A 260 -6.98 -15.70 -4.27
C PHE A 260 -7.27 -16.28 -2.89
N ILE A 261 -8.47 -15.98 -2.37
CA ILE A 261 -8.93 -16.38 -1.05
C ILE A 261 -10.31 -17.02 -1.18
N LEU A 262 -10.52 -18.14 -0.49
CA LEU A 262 -11.78 -18.88 -0.46
C LEU A 262 -12.14 -19.30 0.96
N TYR A 263 -13.37 -19.01 1.36
CA TYR A 263 -14.00 -19.47 2.60
C TYR A 263 -15.20 -20.36 2.26
N SER A 264 -15.38 -21.44 3.03
CA SER A 264 -16.54 -22.36 2.93
C SER A 264 -17.70 -21.98 3.85
N GLY A 265 -17.88 -20.68 4.07
CA GLY A 265 -18.87 -20.13 5.00
C GLY A 265 -19.25 -18.71 4.61
N THR A 266 -20.41 -18.28 5.09
CA THR A 266 -20.87 -16.88 4.97
C THR A 266 -20.06 -16.01 5.92
N GLN A 267 -19.50 -14.92 5.40
CA GLN A 267 -18.85 -13.90 6.21
C GLN A 267 -19.81 -12.78 6.58
N THR A 268 -19.66 -12.23 7.78
CA THR A 268 -20.31 -10.99 8.21
C THR A 268 -19.79 -9.77 7.42
N PRO A 269 -20.55 -8.66 7.33
CA PRO A 269 -20.08 -7.43 6.69
C PRO A 269 -18.70 -6.96 7.19
N ASP A 270 -18.47 -7.02 8.50
CA ASP A 270 -17.21 -6.62 9.15
C ASP A 270 -16.04 -7.53 8.76
N GLU A 271 -16.24 -8.84 8.69
CA GLU A 271 -15.23 -9.78 8.18
C GLU A 271 -14.90 -9.47 6.72
N ARG A 272 -15.92 -9.24 5.88
CA ARG A 272 -15.70 -8.88 4.47
C ARG A 272 -14.95 -7.57 4.33
N GLN A 273 -15.24 -6.58 5.18
CA GLN A 273 -14.56 -5.30 5.16
C GLN A 273 -13.09 -5.43 5.58
N ARG A 274 -12.77 -6.26 6.58
CA ARG A 274 -11.37 -6.51 6.99
C ARG A 274 -10.55 -7.19 5.88
N VAL A 275 -11.11 -8.17 5.18
CA VAL A 275 -10.42 -8.82 4.04
C VAL A 275 -10.22 -7.84 2.88
N ASN A 276 -11.26 -7.06 2.53
CA ASN A 276 -11.15 -6.02 1.52
C ASN A 276 -10.11 -4.95 1.91
N SER A 277 -10.06 -4.54 3.18
CA SER A 277 -9.08 -3.55 3.68
C SER A 277 -7.64 -4.06 3.59
N TYR A 278 -7.41 -5.33 3.93
CA TYR A 278 -6.12 -5.99 3.79
C TYR A 278 -5.63 -5.97 2.33
N LEU A 279 -6.46 -6.44 1.40
CA LEU A 279 -6.12 -6.46 -0.03
C LEU A 279 -5.94 -5.03 -0.57
N ALA A 280 -6.80 -4.10 -0.16
CA ALA A 280 -6.76 -2.73 -0.63
C ALA A 280 -5.50 -1.98 -0.21
N ILE A 281 -5.04 -2.16 1.02
CA ILE A 281 -3.77 -1.58 1.49
C ILE A 281 -2.59 -2.24 0.77
N LYS A 282 -2.57 -3.58 0.67
CA LYS A 282 -1.48 -4.31 0.01
C LYS A 282 -1.31 -3.89 -1.45
N TYR A 283 -2.43 -3.73 -2.16
CA TYR A 283 -2.42 -3.46 -3.59
C TYR A 283 -2.68 -2.00 -3.97
N GLY A 284 -2.78 -1.08 -3.00
CA GLY A 284 -2.93 0.36 -3.27
C GLY A 284 -4.27 0.72 -3.92
N ILE A 285 -5.32 -0.04 -3.62
CA ILE A 285 -6.66 0.10 -4.18
C ILE A 285 -7.49 1.00 -3.27
N THR A 286 -8.20 1.96 -3.88
CA THR A 286 -9.26 2.68 -3.18
C THR A 286 -10.51 1.80 -3.15
N LEU A 287 -10.96 1.39 -1.96
CA LEU A 287 -12.27 0.77 -1.79
C LEU A 287 -13.34 1.78 -2.18
N GLN A 288 -14.46 1.33 -2.74
CA GLN A 288 -15.55 2.21 -3.12
C GLN A 288 -16.04 3.01 -1.90
N GLN A 289 -16.04 4.33 -2.03
CA GLN A 289 -16.28 5.24 -0.91
C GLN A 289 -17.78 5.53 -0.73
N PRO A 290 -18.24 5.83 0.50
CA PRO A 290 -17.46 6.12 1.72
C PRO A 290 -17.23 4.88 2.63
N GLN A 291 -16.15 4.12 2.41
CA GLN A 291 -15.84 2.89 3.15
C GLN A 291 -14.60 3.08 4.02
N ASN A 292 -14.72 2.74 5.31
CA ASN A 292 -13.59 2.69 6.23
C ASN A 292 -12.63 1.55 5.87
N TYR A 293 -11.36 1.70 6.23
CA TYR A 293 -10.40 0.60 6.22
C TYR A 293 -10.23 0.11 7.65
N ILE A 294 -10.25 -1.21 7.82
CA ILE A 294 -10.26 -1.88 9.13
C ILE A 294 -9.18 -2.96 9.14
N SER A 295 -8.29 -2.92 10.14
CA SER A 295 -7.23 -3.92 10.35
C SER A 295 -7.76 -5.24 10.91
N SER A 296 -6.91 -6.27 10.98
CA SER A 296 -7.28 -7.59 11.52
C SER A 296 -7.85 -7.54 12.94
N ASN A 297 -7.32 -6.65 13.78
CA ASN A 297 -7.75 -6.41 15.15
C ASN A 297 -8.96 -5.45 15.27
N GLN A 298 -9.67 -5.19 14.16
CA GLN A 298 -10.87 -4.34 14.10
C GLN A 298 -10.62 -2.85 14.37
N THR A 299 -9.37 -2.38 14.30
CA THR A 299 -9.07 -0.95 14.41
C THR A 299 -9.36 -0.26 13.07
N VAL A 300 -10.03 0.89 13.10
CA VAL A 300 -10.20 1.73 11.90
C VAL A 300 -8.87 2.39 11.57
N THR A 301 -8.30 2.04 10.42
CA THR A 301 -7.01 2.56 9.93
C THR A 301 -7.17 3.68 8.91
N TRP A 302 -8.34 3.77 8.28
CA TRP A 302 -8.84 4.93 7.53
C TRP A 302 -10.29 5.16 7.90
N ASN A 303 -10.58 6.29 8.54
CA ASN A 303 -11.93 6.76 8.77
C ASN A 303 -12.38 7.63 7.59
N ALA A 304 -13.24 7.08 6.73
CA ALA A 304 -13.77 7.76 5.55
C ALA A 304 -14.71 8.93 5.92
N SER A 305 -15.27 8.95 7.14
CA SER A 305 -16.12 10.04 7.60
C SER A 305 -15.34 11.25 8.12
N LEU A 306 -14.03 11.12 8.37
CA LEU A 306 -13.21 12.20 8.92
C LEU A 306 -13.19 13.43 8.00
N ASN A 307 -13.02 13.20 6.69
CA ASN A 307 -13.19 14.22 5.67
C ASN A 307 -13.46 13.57 4.32
N THR A 308 -14.72 13.58 3.88
CA THR A 308 -15.17 12.85 2.68
C THR A 308 -14.55 13.36 1.40
N ASN A 309 -14.04 14.60 1.37
CA ASN A 309 -13.36 15.17 0.21
C ASN A 309 -12.04 14.46 -0.09
N PHE A 310 -11.44 13.77 0.90
CA PHE A 310 -10.14 13.11 0.77
C PHE A 310 -10.24 11.60 0.55
N ASN A 311 -11.44 11.09 0.30
CA ASN A 311 -11.71 9.68 0.05
C ASN A 311 -11.40 9.29 -1.41
N ASN A 312 -10.25 9.69 -1.93
CA ASN A 312 -9.85 9.39 -3.30
C ASN A 312 -8.42 8.89 -3.32
N ASN A 313 -8.11 7.99 -4.26
CA ASN A 313 -6.75 7.47 -4.45
C ASN A 313 -6.12 6.99 -3.12
N ILE A 314 -6.89 6.30 -2.29
CA ILE A 314 -6.47 5.84 -0.96
C ILE A 314 -5.47 4.69 -1.11
N PHE A 315 -4.33 4.81 -0.43
CA PHE A 315 -3.29 3.79 -0.33
C PHE A 315 -2.51 3.94 0.99
N GLY A 316 -1.62 3.00 1.30
CA GLY A 316 -0.85 3.13 2.53
C GLY A 316 0.28 2.13 2.68
N ILE A 317 1.15 2.40 3.66
CA ILE A 317 2.16 1.47 4.16
C ILE A 317 1.70 0.93 5.52
N ALA A 318 1.91 -0.37 5.74
CA ALA A 318 1.33 -1.07 6.89
C ALA A 318 2.13 -2.30 7.31
N LYS A 319 2.00 -2.65 8.60
CA LYS A 319 2.36 -3.93 9.18
C LYS A 319 1.19 -4.49 9.98
N ASP A 320 0.72 -5.68 9.60
CA ASP A 320 -0.30 -6.45 10.31
C ASP A 320 0.11 -7.93 10.29
N ASP A 321 0.64 -8.40 11.42
CA ASP A 321 1.22 -9.73 11.55
C ASP A 321 0.16 -10.82 11.45
N GLN A 322 -1.10 -10.55 11.82
CA GLN A 322 -2.18 -11.52 11.75
C GLN A 322 -2.60 -11.80 10.30
N THR A 323 -2.38 -10.86 9.37
CA THR A 323 -2.68 -11.03 7.94
C THR A 323 -1.43 -11.22 7.08
N ALA A 324 -0.25 -11.36 7.69
CA ALA A 324 1.04 -11.35 6.99
C ALA A 324 1.29 -10.08 6.15
N LEU A 325 0.64 -8.95 6.46
CA LEU A 325 0.80 -7.71 5.71
C LEU A 325 2.10 -7.03 6.11
N ASN A 326 2.97 -6.81 5.13
CA ASN A 326 4.20 -6.04 5.28
C ASN A 326 4.37 -5.12 4.06
N GLN A 327 3.54 -4.08 3.99
CA GLN A 327 3.55 -3.09 2.93
C GLN A 327 4.44 -1.92 3.35
N VAL A 328 5.70 -1.93 2.94
CA VAL A 328 6.73 -0.97 3.34
C VAL A 328 7.05 0.06 2.25
N VAL A 329 6.50 -0.13 1.05
CA VAL A 329 6.45 0.83 -0.05
C VAL A 329 5.09 0.72 -0.74
N SER A 330 4.48 1.86 -1.07
CA SER A 330 3.16 1.87 -1.70
C SER A 330 2.89 3.17 -2.44
N SER A 331 2.06 3.08 -3.47
CA SER A 331 1.36 4.20 -4.10
C SER A 331 -0.10 3.81 -4.39
N SER A 332 -0.93 4.76 -4.80
CA SER A 332 -2.27 4.46 -5.30
C SER A 332 -2.19 3.93 -6.73
N ILE A 333 -2.95 2.87 -7.05
CA ILE A 333 -3.04 2.31 -8.41
C ILE A 333 -4.32 2.70 -9.15
N ASN A 334 -5.19 3.49 -8.51
CA ASN A 334 -6.58 3.67 -8.90
C ASN A 334 -6.78 4.30 -10.30
N SER A 335 -5.77 5.00 -10.82
CA SER A 335 -5.73 5.47 -12.20
C SER A 335 -4.29 5.44 -12.72
N PRO A 336 -4.03 4.83 -13.89
CA PRO A 336 -2.68 4.56 -14.40
C PRO A 336 -1.86 5.83 -14.69
N ASN A 337 -2.47 7.01 -14.68
CA ASN A 337 -1.80 8.30 -14.94
C ASN A 337 -1.92 9.30 -13.78
N ASN A 338 -2.22 8.83 -12.57
CA ASN A 338 -2.45 9.70 -11.41
C ASN A 338 -1.58 9.37 -10.18
N ILE A 339 -0.56 8.52 -10.38
CA ILE A 339 0.38 8.11 -9.34
C ILE A 339 1.34 9.28 -9.06
N MET A 340 0.91 10.19 -8.20
CA MET A 340 1.67 11.39 -7.84
C MET A 340 2.55 11.19 -6.61
N LEU A 341 2.17 10.27 -5.71
CA LEU A 341 2.80 10.09 -4.41
C LEU A 341 3.15 8.62 -4.16
N THR A 342 4.40 8.38 -3.76
CA THR A 342 4.87 7.08 -3.28
C THR A 342 5.40 7.24 -1.86
N LEU A 343 4.96 6.37 -0.95
CA LEU A 343 5.45 6.29 0.42
C LEU A 343 6.40 5.10 0.57
N ALA A 344 7.43 5.23 1.42
CA ALA A 344 8.33 4.13 1.75
C ALA A 344 8.92 4.25 3.16
N THR A 345 9.32 3.12 3.76
CA THR A 345 10.09 3.10 5.02
C THR A 345 11.58 3.43 4.83
N SER A 346 12.08 3.38 3.60
CA SER A 346 13.46 3.73 3.22
C SER A 346 13.47 4.72 2.04
N ASN A 347 14.60 5.40 1.82
CA ASN A 347 14.79 6.29 0.66
C ASN A 347 15.02 5.47 -0.64
N ASN A 348 14.05 4.61 -0.95
CA ASN A 348 14.02 3.80 -2.15
C ASN A 348 12.55 3.62 -2.56
N PHE A 349 12.21 4.10 -3.75
CA PHE A 349 10.84 4.12 -4.28
C PHE A 349 10.66 3.18 -5.49
N VAL A 350 11.62 2.28 -5.73
CA VAL A 350 11.68 1.42 -6.93
C VAL A 350 11.60 -0.06 -6.57
N LEU A 351 12.35 -0.50 -5.56
CA LEU A 351 12.43 -1.92 -5.20
C LEU A 351 11.14 -2.44 -4.55
N PRO A 352 10.80 -3.73 -4.71
CA PRO A 352 9.54 -4.30 -4.20
C PRO A 352 9.45 -4.32 -2.67
N ASN A 353 8.26 -4.63 -2.13
CA ASN A 353 8.06 -4.83 -0.69
C ASN A 353 8.88 -5.99 -0.11
N ALA A 354 9.15 -7.01 -0.92
CA ALA A 354 9.93 -8.19 -0.53
C ALA A 354 11.45 -7.97 -0.54
N ASP A 355 11.92 -6.77 -0.92
CA ASP A 355 13.34 -6.48 -0.95
C ASP A 355 13.96 -6.56 0.46
N PRO A 356 15.05 -7.33 0.67
CA PRO A 356 15.64 -7.55 1.99
C PRO A 356 16.30 -6.29 2.57
N GLY A 357 16.56 -5.26 1.76
CA GLY A 357 17.08 -3.97 2.21
C GLY A 357 16.01 -3.06 2.83
N ARG A 358 14.72 -3.45 2.81
CA ARG A 358 13.65 -2.69 3.44
C ARG A 358 13.42 -3.13 4.88
N ALA A 359 13.40 -2.16 5.80
CA ALA A 359 13.00 -2.39 7.17
C ALA A 359 11.46 -2.34 7.30
N ALA A 360 10.89 -3.35 7.94
CA ALA A 360 9.50 -3.36 8.38
C ALA A 360 9.29 -2.42 9.58
N PHE A 361 8.02 -2.08 9.86
CA PHE A 361 7.68 -1.42 11.12
C PHE A 361 8.02 -2.32 12.32
N SER A 362 8.48 -1.73 13.42
CA SER A 362 8.84 -2.47 14.63
C SER A 362 7.63 -2.97 15.41
N GLN A 363 6.49 -2.29 15.29
CA GLN A 363 5.25 -2.61 16.01
C GLN A 363 4.21 -3.22 15.07
N ASN A 364 3.55 -4.29 15.54
CA ASN A 364 2.37 -4.84 14.88
C ASN A 364 1.21 -3.82 14.83
N ASN A 365 0.27 -3.98 13.90
CA ASN A 365 -0.88 -3.09 13.68
C ASN A 365 -0.48 -1.63 13.45
N THR A 366 0.58 -1.40 12.67
CA THR A 366 1.06 -0.05 12.35
C THR A 366 0.64 0.32 10.94
N PHE A 367 -0.01 1.48 10.77
CA PHE A 367 -0.55 1.91 9.50
C PHE A 367 -0.32 3.40 9.27
N LEU A 368 0.06 3.77 8.05
CA LEU A 368 -0.05 5.12 7.50
C LEU A 368 -0.87 5.03 6.22
N VAL A 369 -2.11 5.50 6.26
CA VAL A 369 -3.04 5.47 5.13
C VAL A 369 -3.31 6.91 4.68
N ILE A 370 -3.23 7.14 3.38
CA ILE A 370 -3.34 8.47 2.78
C ILE A 370 -4.37 8.44 1.67
N GLY A 371 -5.21 9.48 1.60
CA GLY A 371 -6.12 9.75 0.49
C GLY A 371 -6.04 11.22 0.06
N ASP A 372 -6.42 11.52 -1.18
CA ASP A 372 -6.33 12.85 -1.79
C ASP A 372 -7.67 13.50 -2.11
N ASN A 373 -7.63 14.80 -2.39
CA ASN A 373 -8.80 15.61 -2.72
C ASN A 373 -9.27 15.49 -4.19
N ASN A 374 -8.76 14.51 -4.94
CA ASN A 374 -9.02 14.27 -6.38
C ASN A 374 -8.77 15.48 -7.31
N ASN A 375 -8.07 16.52 -6.84
CA ASN A 375 -7.78 17.69 -7.66
C ASN A 375 -6.66 17.36 -8.67
N GLN A 376 -6.96 17.56 -9.96
CA GLN A 376 -6.05 17.29 -11.08
C GLN A 376 -5.53 18.57 -11.75
N ALA A 377 -5.83 19.75 -11.20
CA ALA A 377 -5.36 21.02 -11.74
C ALA A 377 -3.84 21.13 -11.63
N LEU A 378 -3.19 21.43 -12.76
CA LEU A 378 -1.74 21.63 -12.85
C LEU A 378 -1.32 23.10 -12.59
N THR A 379 -2.28 23.99 -12.33
CA THR A 379 -2.02 25.38 -11.98
C THR A 379 -1.71 25.54 -10.50
N LEU A 380 -0.69 26.33 -10.18
CA LEU A 380 -0.28 26.62 -8.81
C LEU A 380 -1.13 27.75 -8.20
N ALA A 381 -1.50 27.59 -6.93
CA ALA A 381 -2.18 28.59 -6.12
C ALA A 381 -1.19 29.44 -5.32
N ASN A 382 -1.47 30.74 -5.14
CA ASN A 382 -0.72 31.59 -4.21
C ASN A 382 -0.87 31.08 -2.78
N TYR A 383 0.22 31.02 -2.03
CA TYR A 383 0.17 30.60 -0.64
C TYR A 383 1.36 31.14 0.16
N GLY A 384 1.09 31.61 1.38
CA GLY A 384 2.10 32.23 2.24
C GLY A 384 2.58 33.58 1.70
N THR A 385 3.86 33.89 1.91
CA THR A 385 4.49 35.12 1.43
C THR A 385 4.82 35.02 -0.05
N THR A 386 4.46 36.03 -0.84
CA THR A 386 4.88 36.14 -2.25
C THR A 386 6.39 35.94 -2.40
N PRO A 387 6.88 35.15 -3.38
CA PRO A 387 6.15 34.51 -4.48
C PRO A 387 5.69 33.06 -4.17
N GLY A 388 5.43 32.70 -2.91
CA GLY A 388 5.06 31.35 -2.48
C GLY A 388 3.85 30.76 -3.21
N LYS A 389 3.99 29.51 -3.62
CA LYS A 389 3.00 28.75 -4.38
C LYS A 389 2.83 27.34 -3.83
N ILE A 390 1.61 26.81 -3.91
CA ILE A 390 1.31 25.38 -3.67
C ILE A 390 0.53 24.80 -4.85
N ILE A 391 0.62 23.49 -5.04
CA ILE A 391 -0.30 22.77 -5.90
C ILE A 391 -1.69 22.71 -5.25
N GLN A 392 -2.75 22.58 -6.05
CA GLN A 392 -4.11 22.48 -5.51
C GLN A 392 -4.46 21.06 -5.01
N ARG A 393 -3.67 20.06 -5.42
CA ARG A 393 -3.80 18.71 -4.90
C ARG A 393 -3.30 18.65 -3.47
N SER A 394 -4.08 18.04 -2.61
CA SER A 394 -3.75 17.86 -1.20
C SER A 394 -4.15 16.47 -0.74
N TRP A 395 -3.52 16.04 0.34
CA TRP A 395 -3.71 14.74 0.94
C TRP A 395 -4.06 14.84 2.41
N LEU A 396 -4.80 13.85 2.91
CA LEU A 396 -5.02 13.59 4.31
C LEU A 396 -4.31 12.30 4.68
N ALA A 397 -3.41 12.36 5.67
CA ALA A 397 -2.75 11.22 6.26
C ALA A 397 -3.41 10.82 7.60
N GLN A 398 -3.88 9.57 7.68
CA GLN A 398 -4.35 8.95 8.91
C GLN A 398 -3.33 7.92 9.37
N LYS A 399 -2.98 7.98 10.67
CA LYS A 399 -1.94 7.15 11.25
C LYS A 399 -2.49 6.30 12.39
N THR A 400 -2.15 5.02 12.39
CA THR A 400 -2.36 4.09 13.51
C THR A 400 -1.00 3.61 14.04
N ASN A 401 -0.78 3.72 15.35
CA ASN A 401 0.50 3.46 16.01
C ASN A 401 1.67 4.32 15.47
N ASN A 402 2.90 4.02 15.89
CA ASN A 402 4.07 4.81 15.51
C ASN A 402 4.72 4.27 14.22
N THR A 403 4.67 5.06 13.15
CA THR A 403 5.27 4.74 11.85
C THR A 403 6.73 5.17 11.74
N GLY A 404 7.28 5.87 12.74
CA GLY A 404 8.62 6.44 12.68
C GLY A 404 8.77 7.48 11.55
N SER A 405 9.99 7.64 11.04
CA SER A 405 10.24 8.48 9.86
C SER A 405 9.77 7.76 8.59
N THR A 406 8.90 8.40 7.83
CA THR A 406 8.44 7.93 6.52
C THR A 406 9.09 8.76 5.42
N TRP A 407 9.48 8.08 4.33
CA TRP A 407 9.96 8.72 3.11
C TRP A 407 8.80 8.91 2.12
N LEU A 408 8.77 10.06 1.46
CA LEU A 408 7.79 10.40 0.45
C LEU A 408 8.52 10.82 -0.83
N GLN A 409 8.06 10.34 -1.97
CA GLN A 409 8.43 10.86 -3.28
C GLN A 409 7.19 11.44 -3.94
N ALA A 410 7.20 12.74 -4.20
CA ALA A 410 6.18 13.44 -4.96
C ALA A 410 6.67 13.62 -6.40
N ASP A 411 5.93 13.09 -7.37
CA ASP A 411 6.15 13.34 -8.78
C ASP A 411 5.44 14.63 -9.19
N LEU A 412 6.21 15.71 -9.33
CA LEU A 412 5.76 17.04 -9.72
C LEU A 412 6.04 17.33 -11.19
N SER A 413 6.48 16.35 -11.98
CA SER A 413 6.87 16.54 -13.39
C SER A 413 5.73 17.06 -14.28
N GLY A 414 4.47 16.82 -13.90
CA GLY A 414 3.30 17.39 -14.58
C GLY A 414 3.10 18.90 -14.36
N TYR A 415 3.70 19.48 -13.33
CA TYR A 415 3.61 20.91 -13.03
C TYR A 415 4.74 21.66 -13.72
N THR A 416 4.55 22.01 -14.99
CA THR A 416 5.59 22.64 -15.84
C THR A 416 6.10 24.00 -15.34
N SER A 417 5.37 24.64 -14.42
CA SER A 417 5.79 25.87 -13.75
C SER A 417 6.77 25.64 -12.60
N ILE A 418 6.94 24.40 -12.13
CA ILE A 418 7.96 24.00 -11.17
C ILE A 418 9.19 23.56 -11.96
N VAL A 419 10.24 24.36 -11.91
CA VAL A 419 11.49 24.12 -12.66
C VAL A 419 12.57 23.53 -11.77
N ALA A 420 13.57 22.87 -12.35
CA ALA A 420 14.61 22.15 -11.61
C ALA A 420 15.40 22.99 -10.59
N THR A 421 15.43 24.32 -10.76
CA THR A 421 16.08 25.27 -9.84
C THR A 421 15.21 25.66 -8.65
N ASP A 422 13.92 25.32 -8.65
CA ASP A 422 13.01 25.67 -7.55
C ASP A 422 13.33 24.87 -6.30
N LYS A 423 13.24 25.55 -5.15
CA LYS A 423 13.21 24.89 -3.85
C LYS A 423 11.80 24.39 -3.57
N VAL A 424 11.64 23.07 -3.55
CA VAL A 424 10.35 22.42 -3.28
C VAL A 424 10.20 22.15 -1.78
N TYR A 425 9.00 22.38 -1.27
CA TYR A 425 8.63 22.13 0.12
C TYR A 425 7.33 21.33 0.20
N MET A 426 7.17 20.60 1.29
CA MET A 426 5.91 19.99 1.73
C MET A 426 5.31 20.87 2.83
N VAL A 427 4.07 21.32 2.64
CA VAL A 427 3.29 22.03 3.66
C VAL A 427 2.45 21.01 4.39
N VAL A 428 2.49 21.00 5.71
CA VAL A 428 1.69 20.11 6.58
C VAL A 428 0.90 20.95 7.56
N ALA A 429 -0.39 20.66 7.77
CA ALA A 429 -1.29 21.41 8.64
C ALA A 429 -2.34 20.50 9.31
N ASP A 430 -3.08 21.09 10.26
CA ASP A 430 -4.18 20.42 10.97
C ASP A 430 -5.51 20.50 10.21
N ASP A 431 -5.62 21.38 9.22
CA ASP A 431 -6.81 21.60 8.39
C ASP A 431 -6.49 21.56 6.89
N SER A 432 -7.49 21.26 6.07
CA SER A 432 -7.35 21.17 4.60
C SER A 432 -7.11 22.54 3.92
N GLY A 433 -7.32 23.65 4.64
CA GLY A 433 -7.02 24.99 4.16
C GLY A 433 -5.58 25.43 4.43
N PHE A 434 -4.78 24.59 5.10
CA PHE A 434 -3.41 24.90 5.49
C PHE A 434 -3.29 26.20 6.31
N SER A 435 -4.17 26.38 7.30
CA SER A 435 -4.23 27.60 8.11
C SER A 435 -3.83 27.38 9.58
N GLN A 436 -3.87 26.14 10.08
CA GLN A 436 -3.66 25.78 11.48
C GLN A 436 -2.43 24.90 11.65
N ASN A 437 -1.56 25.28 12.60
CA ASN A 437 -0.34 24.55 12.97
C ASN A 437 0.55 24.17 11.78
N VAL A 438 0.67 25.09 10.82
CA VAL A 438 1.39 24.91 9.56
C VAL A 438 2.88 24.64 9.81
N ARG A 439 3.40 23.62 9.13
CA ARG A 439 4.83 23.32 9.04
C ARG A 439 5.24 23.24 7.58
N VAL A 440 6.41 23.78 7.26
CA VAL A 440 6.99 23.72 5.91
C VAL A 440 8.28 22.89 5.99
N ILE A 441 8.29 21.75 5.30
CA ILE A 441 9.39 20.79 5.31
C ILE A 441 10.09 20.87 3.94
N PRO A 442 11.39 21.22 3.89
CA PRO A 442 12.11 21.25 2.62
C PRO A 442 12.29 19.84 2.05
N ALA A 443 12.30 19.73 0.72
CA ALA A 443 12.69 18.50 0.06
C ALA A 443 14.16 18.17 0.37
N THR A 444 14.46 16.90 0.60
CA THR A 444 15.84 16.40 0.73
C THR A 444 16.54 16.33 -0.62
N SER A 445 15.77 16.19 -1.71
CA SER A 445 16.25 16.27 -3.08
C SER A 445 15.10 16.63 -4.02
N PHE A 446 15.43 17.26 -5.15
CA PHE A 446 14.50 17.50 -6.25
C PHE A 446 15.22 17.27 -7.57
N THR A 447 14.86 16.21 -8.30
CA THR A 447 15.56 15.84 -9.55
C THR A 447 14.57 15.20 -10.52
N GLY A 448 14.62 15.60 -11.79
CA GLY A 448 13.71 15.08 -12.82
C GLY A 448 12.23 15.30 -12.50
N GLY A 449 11.89 16.42 -11.83
CA GLY A 449 10.52 16.70 -11.39
C GLY A 449 10.07 15.91 -10.16
N LYS A 450 10.92 15.09 -9.54
CA LYS A 450 10.57 14.28 -8.37
C LYS A 450 11.20 14.85 -7.10
N ALA A 451 10.37 15.23 -6.14
CA ALA A 451 10.79 15.75 -4.85
C ALA A 451 10.74 14.65 -3.79
N VAL A 452 11.79 14.53 -2.98
CA VAL A 452 11.87 13.55 -1.88
C VAL A 452 11.79 14.24 -0.54
N PHE A 453 11.03 13.67 0.39
CA PHE A 453 10.87 14.18 1.76
C PHE A 453 11.05 13.05 2.77
N LYS A 454 11.42 13.43 3.99
CA LYS A 454 11.45 12.54 5.16
C LYS A 454 10.66 13.20 6.29
N TYR A 455 9.62 12.54 6.79
CA TYR A 455 8.73 13.13 7.78
C TYR A 455 8.17 12.11 8.77
N VAL A 456 7.99 12.52 10.02
CA VAL A 456 7.32 11.72 11.05
C VAL A 456 5.88 12.23 11.16
N PHE A 457 4.93 11.50 10.59
CA PHE A 457 3.52 11.91 10.59
C PHE A 457 2.90 11.86 12.01
N PRO A 458 2.29 12.95 12.48
CA PRO A 458 1.23 12.87 13.48
C PRO A 458 -0.04 12.23 12.91
N ALA A 459 -1.01 11.91 13.77
CA ALA A 459 -2.33 11.46 13.31
C ALA A 459 -3.10 12.62 12.65
N ASN A 460 -3.86 12.31 11.61
CA ASN A 460 -4.84 13.17 10.95
C ASN A 460 -4.25 14.52 10.53
N LYS A 461 -3.32 14.49 9.58
CA LYS A 461 -2.65 15.68 9.05
C LYS A 461 -2.92 15.86 7.58
N TYR A 462 -3.16 17.10 7.20
CA TYR A 462 -3.28 17.50 5.80
C TYR A 462 -1.92 17.92 5.27
N PHE A 463 -1.62 17.62 4.02
CA PHE A 463 -0.39 18.10 3.39
C PHE A 463 -0.55 18.38 1.90
N THR A 464 0.33 19.23 1.37
CA THR A 464 0.48 19.55 -0.06
C THR A 464 1.94 19.89 -0.37
N PHE A 465 2.25 20.16 -1.63
CA PHE A 465 3.60 20.50 -2.10
C PHE A 465 3.60 21.89 -2.76
N GLY A 466 4.73 22.58 -2.68
CA GLY A 466 4.84 23.93 -3.21
C GLY A 466 6.28 24.41 -3.35
N THR A 467 6.43 25.62 -3.87
CA THR A 467 7.72 26.27 -4.10
C THR A 467 7.74 27.65 -3.47
N ASN A 468 8.94 28.15 -3.17
CA ASN A 468 9.15 29.51 -2.64
C ASN A 468 8.38 29.79 -1.34
N LEU A 469 8.23 28.77 -0.48
CA LEU A 469 7.40 28.81 0.73
C LEU A 469 8.12 29.31 1.99
N GLN A 470 9.41 29.57 1.91
CA GLN A 470 10.16 30.23 2.98
C GLN A 470 10.58 31.63 2.54
N ALA A 471 10.32 32.62 3.39
CA ALA A 471 10.70 34.01 3.19
C ALA A 471 12.17 34.30 3.57
N TYR A 472 12.91 33.30 4.07
CA TYR A 472 14.28 33.46 4.54
C TYR A 472 15.23 32.53 3.79
N CYS A 473 16.35 33.09 3.36
CA CYS A 473 17.38 32.34 2.67
C CYS A 473 18.16 31.50 3.69
N THR A 474 18.40 30.24 3.32
CA THR A 474 19.40 29.40 3.97
C THR A 474 20.50 29.15 2.96
N LYS A 475 21.74 29.41 3.36
CA LYS A 475 22.91 28.96 2.62
C LYS A 475 23.05 27.46 2.87
N ASP A 476 23.01 26.67 1.81
CA ASP A 476 23.23 25.24 1.94
C ASP A 476 24.65 24.99 2.47
N PRO A 477 24.87 23.94 3.29
CA PRO A 477 26.20 23.63 3.76
C PRO A 477 27.11 23.32 2.57
N VAL A 478 28.29 23.95 2.53
CA VAL A 478 29.31 23.61 1.53
C VAL A 478 29.91 22.25 1.90
N ALA A 479 29.67 21.24 1.06
CA ALA A 479 30.29 19.93 1.22
C ALA A 479 31.77 19.99 0.80
N GLY A 480 32.68 19.46 1.60
CA GLY A 480 34.12 19.45 1.30
C GLY A 480 35.01 19.30 2.54
N THR A 481 36.32 19.46 2.33
CA THR A 481 37.30 19.53 3.42
C THR A 481 37.09 20.84 4.20
N PRO A 482 37.06 20.80 5.55
CA PRO A 482 37.01 22.00 6.37
C PRO A 482 38.16 22.96 6.03
N ASP A 483 37.86 24.24 5.86
CA ASP A 483 38.86 25.29 5.62
C ASP A 483 39.45 25.82 6.94
N ALA A 484 38.76 25.60 8.06
CA ALA A 484 39.24 25.90 9.39
C ALA A 484 38.69 24.95 10.45
N PHE A 485 39.32 24.97 11.63
CA PHE A 485 38.84 24.30 12.83
C PHE A 485 38.59 25.32 13.94
N THR A 486 37.63 25.00 14.80
CA THR A 486 37.22 25.87 15.90
C THR A 486 38.35 26.09 16.90
N ARG A 487 38.61 27.36 17.21
CA ARG A 487 39.72 27.77 18.09
C ARG A 487 39.31 28.08 19.52
N MET A 488 38.03 28.36 19.74
CA MET A 488 37.48 28.69 21.04
C MET A 488 36.36 27.72 21.39
N GLY A 489 36.36 27.23 22.62
CA GLY A 489 35.25 26.44 23.11
C GLY A 489 35.05 26.56 24.61
N ILE A 490 33.80 26.39 25.04
CA ILE A 490 33.41 26.27 26.45
C ILE A 490 32.73 24.91 26.65
N SER A 491 33.32 24.05 27.48
CA SER A 491 32.80 22.71 27.77
C SER A 491 32.35 22.60 29.22
N GLY A 492 31.17 22.03 29.43
CA GLY A 492 30.65 21.64 30.73
C GLY A 492 31.03 20.22 31.17
N TYR A 493 31.84 19.50 30.38
CA TYR A 493 32.29 18.14 30.68
C TYR A 493 33.57 18.14 31.53
N THR A 494 33.66 17.20 32.47
CA THR A 494 34.88 16.99 33.26
C THR A 494 36.02 16.41 32.42
N ASN A 495 35.69 15.60 31.41
CA ASN A 495 36.63 14.98 30.48
C ASN A 495 36.35 15.50 29.07
N VAL A 496 37.04 16.57 28.69
CA VAL A 496 36.98 17.14 27.34
C VAL A 496 37.67 16.17 26.37
N GLN A 497 37.07 15.94 25.19
CA GLN A 497 37.65 15.06 24.19
C GLN A 497 39.03 15.55 23.75
N ASN A 498 39.95 14.61 23.52
CA ASN A 498 41.28 14.96 23.01
C ASN A 498 41.16 15.66 21.65
N GLY A 499 41.82 16.80 21.49
CA GLY A 499 41.76 17.63 20.29
C GLY A 499 40.57 18.59 20.20
N TRP A 500 39.66 18.61 21.18
CA TRP A 500 38.58 19.61 21.23
C TRP A 500 39.09 20.97 21.75
N PRO A 501 38.61 22.12 21.21
CA PRO A 501 37.60 22.28 20.15
C PRO A 501 38.17 22.19 18.73
N GLY A 502 39.48 22.02 18.58
CA GLY A 502 40.19 21.99 17.29
C GLY A 502 39.85 20.81 16.37
N ASN A 503 38.98 19.89 16.81
CA ASN A 503 38.40 18.82 16.00
C ASN A 503 37.00 19.16 15.48
N ILE A 504 36.43 20.30 15.89
CA ILE A 504 35.15 20.80 15.38
C ILE A 504 35.43 21.62 14.11
N PRO A 505 34.96 21.18 12.94
CA PRO A 505 35.22 21.90 11.68
C PRO A 505 34.34 23.15 11.57
N ASN A 506 34.91 24.22 11.02
CA ASN A 506 34.23 25.45 10.58
C ASN A 506 33.36 26.18 11.63
N GLY A 507 33.48 25.87 12.92
CA GLY A 507 32.83 26.62 13.99
C GLY A 507 33.69 27.79 14.47
N PHE A 508 33.08 28.94 14.76
CA PHE A 508 33.80 30.08 15.39
C PHE A 508 33.97 29.85 16.90
N ILE A 509 32.92 29.37 17.58
CA ILE A 509 32.90 28.97 18.99
C ILE A 509 32.18 27.63 19.12
N ALA A 510 32.73 26.70 19.91
CA ALA A 510 32.08 25.44 20.28
C ALA A 510 31.57 25.49 21.73
N LEU A 511 30.28 25.27 21.94
CA LEU A 511 29.68 25.18 23.28
C LEU A 511 29.11 23.78 23.47
N GLU A 512 29.48 23.10 24.56
CA GLU A 512 28.94 21.77 24.86
C GLU A 512 28.68 21.57 26.36
N ALA A 513 27.58 20.89 26.69
CA ALA A 513 27.28 20.44 28.04
C ALA A 513 26.26 19.31 28.01
N LYS A 514 26.31 18.41 28.99
CA LYS A 514 25.31 17.32 29.13
C LYS A 514 23.96 17.81 29.66
N SER A 515 23.97 18.81 30.55
CA SER A 515 22.80 19.24 31.32
C SER A 515 22.71 20.75 31.56
N LYS A 516 23.59 21.56 30.97
CA LYS A 516 23.58 23.01 31.12
C LYS A 516 23.16 23.67 29.81
N GLY A 517 22.37 24.73 29.90
CA GLY A 517 22.02 25.58 28.76
C GLY A 517 22.88 26.84 28.72
N MET A 518 22.98 27.46 27.55
CA MET A 518 23.47 28.84 27.42
C MET A 518 22.36 29.78 27.88
N VAL A 519 22.62 30.58 28.91
CA VAL A 519 21.69 31.60 29.39
C VAL A 519 22.16 32.94 28.84
N ILE A 520 21.30 33.58 28.05
CA ILE A 520 21.53 34.92 27.53
C ILE A 520 20.88 35.92 28.50
N THR A 521 21.59 36.99 28.83
CA THR A 521 21.09 38.05 29.71
C THR A 521 19.79 38.63 29.16
N ARG A 522 18.72 38.57 29.96
CA ARG A 522 17.44 39.23 29.66
C ARG A 522 17.43 40.61 30.31
N THR A 523 17.44 41.67 29.50
CA THR A 523 17.52 43.06 29.97
C THR A 523 16.92 43.99 28.92
N THR A 524 17.20 45.29 28.95
CA THR A 524 16.92 46.22 27.85
C THR A 524 18.23 46.85 27.38
N SER A 525 18.33 47.23 26.11
CA SER A 525 19.52 47.92 25.60
C SER A 525 19.83 49.22 26.36
N ALA A 526 18.81 49.90 26.89
CA ALA A 526 18.96 51.12 27.70
C ALA A 526 19.56 50.85 29.10
N SER A 527 19.46 49.62 29.61
CA SER A 527 20.02 49.25 30.92
C SER A 527 21.52 48.92 30.88
N ILE A 528 22.13 48.89 29.69
CA ILE A 528 23.57 48.61 29.52
C ILE A 528 24.32 49.94 29.37
N ALA A 529 25.00 50.38 30.44
CA ALA A 529 25.69 51.66 30.47
C ALA A 529 26.92 51.74 29.54
N VAL A 530 27.64 50.63 29.35
CA VAL A 530 28.84 50.55 28.51
C VAL A 530 28.78 49.28 27.66
N PRO A 531 28.10 49.30 26.51
CA PRO A 531 28.04 48.16 25.61
C PRO A 531 29.39 47.95 24.90
N ILE A 532 29.72 46.68 24.62
CA ILE A 532 30.94 46.28 23.91
C ILE A 532 30.53 45.60 22.61
N GLU A 533 31.23 45.87 21.52
CA GLU A 533 30.98 45.23 20.22
C GLU A 533 30.95 43.69 20.37
N GLY A 534 29.93 43.06 19.78
CA GLY A 534 29.72 41.63 19.90
C GLY A 534 28.88 41.21 21.12
N MET A 535 28.43 42.15 21.97
CA MET A 535 27.56 41.83 23.10
C MET A 535 26.17 41.39 22.62
N PHE A 536 25.67 40.29 23.20
CA PHE A 536 24.34 39.73 22.94
C PHE A 536 23.44 39.84 24.16
N ILE A 537 22.21 40.32 23.96
CA ILE A 537 21.15 40.29 24.98
C ILE A 537 19.84 39.78 24.37
N TYR A 538 18.95 39.30 25.23
CA TYR A 538 17.53 39.25 24.90
C TYR A 538 16.88 40.54 25.42
N ASP A 539 16.51 41.43 24.50
CA ASP A 539 15.84 42.69 24.84
C ASP A 539 14.38 42.40 25.21
N THR A 540 14.02 42.72 26.44
CA THR A 540 12.71 42.42 27.01
C THR A 540 11.60 43.38 26.56
N VAL A 541 11.97 44.56 26.03
CA VAL A 541 11.03 45.52 25.45
C VAL A 541 10.75 45.15 24.01
N ASP A 542 11.79 45.00 23.20
CA ASP A 542 11.66 44.71 21.76
C ASP A 542 11.41 43.21 21.47
N LYS A 543 11.48 42.36 22.50
CA LYS A 543 11.21 40.92 22.46
C LYS A 543 12.06 40.16 21.43
N CYS A 544 13.29 40.61 21.20
CA CYS A 544 14.22 40.04 20.23
C CYS A 544 15.61 39.81 20.85
N PHE A 545 16.42 38.96 20.23
CA PHE A 545 17.86 38.95 20.51
C PHE A 545 18.50 40.15 19.83
N LYS A 546 19.24 40.96 20.58
CA LYS A 546 20.01 42.08 20.01
C LYS A 546 21.50 41.82 20.06
N LEU A 547 22.19 42.28 19.03
CA LEU A 547 23.64 42.38 18.96
C LEU A 547 24.03 43.85 19.01
N TYR A 548 25.03 44.19 19.82
CA TYR A 548 25.67 45.50 19.74
C TYR A 548 26.79 45.46 18.70
N ASN A 549 26.66 46.25 17.63
CA ASN A 549 27.61 46.27 16.51
C ASN A 549 28.82 47.21 16.73
N GLY A 550 28.99 47.74 17.94
CA GLY A 550 29.99 48.77 18.26
C GLY A 550 29.41 50.19 18.33
N THR A 551 28.26 50.42 17.71
CA THR A 551 27.58 51.73 17.67
C THR A 551 26.12 51.68 18.11
N THR A 552 25.37 50.68 17.66
CA THR A 552 23.94 50.54 17.92
C THR A 552 23.60 49.11 18.34
N TRP A 553 22.46 49.00 19.04
CA TRP A 553 21.83 47.72 19.37
C TRP A 553 20.78 47.39 18.32
N ASP A 554 20.97 46.29 17.60
CA ASP A 554 20.06 45.87 16.54
C ASP A 554 19.50 44.47 16.82
N CYS A 555 18.21 44.28 16.56
CA CYS A 555 17.62 42.95 16.58
C CYS A 555 18.30 42.08 15.51
N ILE A 556 18.72 40.89 15.90
CA ILE A 556 19.23 39.89 14.98
C ILE A 556 18.04 39.40 14.17
N ILE A 557 17.97 39.89 12.94
CA ILE A 557 17.00 39.46 11.95
C ILE A 557 17.68 38.49 11.00
N ARG A 558 16.96 37.43 10.65
CA ARG A 558 17.42 36.50 9.61
C ARG A 558 17.13 37.14 8.27
N SER A 559 18.15 37.38 7.47
CA SER A 559 18.03 38.09 6.21
C SER A 559 18.81 37.39 5.08
N CYS A 560 18.44 37.70 3.84
CA CYS A 560 19.04 37.15 2.62
C CYS A 560 20.25 37.98 2.19
N ASN A 561 21.33 37.92 2.97
CA ASN A 561 22.59 38.60 2.66
C ASN A 561 23.57 37.49 2.30
N ASP A 562 23.48 37.05 1.05
CA ASP A 562 24.52 36.37 0.25
C ASP A 562 23.95 35.93 -1.09
#